data_AF-A0AAV9AT70-F1
#
_entry.id   AF-A0AAV9AT70-F1
#
_cell.length_a   1.000
_cell.length_b   1.000
_cell.length_c   1.000
_cell.angle_alpha   90.00
_cell.angle_beta   90.00
_cell.angle_gamma   90.00
#
_symmetry.space_group_name_H-M   'P 1'
#
loop_
_entity.id
_entity.type
_entity.pdbx_description
1 polymer ?
#
loop_
_entity_poly.entity_id
_entity_poly.type
_entity_poly.pdbx_seq_one_letter_code
_entity_poly.pdbx_strand_id
1 'polypeptide(L)'
;MAETLVWAAIPTSLPLPIRLRPSRTIAFTPSKASSPVRRGFRSTTATKRFSDDGGNNNNSNNGGRPRRPSLRSFAHWLSLFFSQVSLRDPVIAVLDGDKANEFRRQLLPSYKAHRRKILVPPSKTFSRGLGGGSPQIAELQIIDVLRKCNVPVVKVDNYEADDVIATLVDQVLQKGFRVVIGSPDKDFKQLISTDVQIVMPMPEFGRWSFYTLKHYIAQYNCDPSSDLSLRCLVGDEADGVPGIQHLAPGFGRKTALKLLKKHGSLENLLSACAIRTVGKHYAQDALIKHADLLRKYFEVLRLRRDVDVHLEEDWLCERETCNDTDILSNFFKTLDGRLTYQRYVSS
;
A
#
# COMPACT_ATOMS: atom_id res chain seq x y z
N MET A 1 5.42 1.98 14.59
CA MET A 1 4.93 0.59 14.64
C MET A 1 5.24 0.02 13.29
N ALA A 2 5.90 -1.13 13.24
CA ALA A 2 6.24 -1.82 11.99
C ALA A 2 4.97 -1.95 11.13
N GLU A 3 5.10 -1.70 9.83
CA GLU A 3 4.05 -2.01 8.88
C GLU A 3 3.97 -3.54 8.79
N THR A 4 3.08 -4.16 9.56
CA THR A 4 2.82 -5.60 9.41
C THR A 4 2.02 -5.80 8.14
N LEU A 5 2.63 -6.46 7.19
CA LEU A 5 2.06 -6.74 5.88
C LEU A 5 1.66 -8.20 5.85
N VAL A 6 0.39 -8.44 5.52
CA VAL A 6 -0.16 -9.79 5.41
C VAL A 6 -0.49 -10.00 3.96
N TRP A 7 0.04 -11.04 3.33
CA TRP A 7 -0.27 -11.36 1.95
C TRP A 7 -0.60 -12.85 1.80
N ALA A 8 -1.49 -13.15 0.86
CA ALA A 8 -1.96 -14.50 0.59
C ALA A 8 -1.48 -14.98 -0.78
N ALA A 9 -1.02 -16.22 -0.85
CA ALA A 9 -0.74 -16.93 -2.10
C ALA A 9 -1.97 -17.78 -2.45
N ILE A 10 -2.53 -17.60 -3.64
CA ILE A 10 -3.74 -18.29 -4.10
C ILE A 10 -3.38 -19.18 -5.30
N PRO A 11 -3.60 -20.49 -5.27
CA PRO A 11 -3.33 -21.38 -6.41
C PRO A 11 -3.96 -20.87 -7.72
N THR A 12 -3.24 -20.93 -8.84
CA THR A 12 -3.75 -20.50 -10.16
C THR A 12 -4.95 -21.32 -10.65
N SER A 13 -5.10 -22.56 -10.15
CA SER A 13 -6.22 -23.46 -10.42
C SER A 13 -7.54 -23.00 -9.79
N LEU A 14 -7.49 -22.11 -8.79
CA LEU A 14 -8.68 -21.53 -8.20
C LEU A 14 -9.10 -20.27 -8.98
N PRO A 15 -10.41 -20.05 -9.20
CA PRO A 15 -10.88 -18.78 -9.73
C PRO A 15 -10.43 -17.65 -8.80
N LEU A 16 -10.06 -16.50 -9.37
CA LEU A 16 -9.74 -15.31 -8.58
C LEU A 16 -10.81 -15.10 -7.50
N PRO A 17 -10.48 -14.61 -6.29
CA PRO A 17 -11.46 -14.17 -5.31
C PRO A 17 -12.18 -12.89 -5.78
N ILE A 18 -12.79 -12.93 -6.96
CA ILE A 18 -13.83 -11.99 -7.37
C ILE A 18 -15.13 -12.56 -6.81
N ARG A 19 -15.26 -12.53 -5.47
CA ARG A 19 -16.55 -12.74 -4.81
C ARG A 19 -17.11 -11.39 -4.36
N LEU A 20 -17.49 -10.56 -5.33
CA LEU A 20 -18.63 -9.69 -5.11
C LEU A 20 -19.86 -10.60 -5.11
N ARG A 21 -20.31 -11.04 -3.93
CA ARG A 21 -21.72 -11.42 -3.80
C ARG A 21 -22.53 -10.19 -4.25
N PRO A 22 -23.50 -10.31 -5.17
CA PRO A 22 -24.38 -9.19 -5.48
C PRO A 22 -25.19 -8.89 -4.22
N SER A 23 -24.77 -7.87 -3.47
CA SER A 23 -25.62 -7.22 -2.49
C SER A 23 -26.80 -6.67 -3.28
N ARG A 24 -27.97 -7.27 -3.04
CA ARG A 24 -29.30 -6.89 -3.52
C ARG A 24 -29.32 -5.53 -4.22
N THR A 25 -29.44 -5.56 -5.54
CA THR A 25 -29.88 -4.42 -6.33
C THR A 25 -31.20 -3.92 -5.74
N ILE A 26 -31.19 -2.76 -5.10
CA ILE A 26 -32.42 -1.99 -4.90
C ILE A 26 -32.80 -1.51 -6.29
N ALA A 27 -33.69 -2.26 -6.93
CA ALA A 27 -34.29 -1.88 -8.19
C ALA A 27 -35.12 -0.61 -7.95
N PHE A 28 -34.61 0.54 -8.39
CA PHE A 28 -35.47 1.69 -8.65
C PHE A 28 -36.23 1.40 -9.94
N THR A 29 -37.52 1.10 -9.80
CA THR A 29 -38.46 1.04 -10.93
C THR A 29 -38.63 2.45 -11.50
N PRO A 30 -38.56 2.65 -12.82
CA PRO A 30 -38.89 3.93 -13.43
C PRO A 30 -40.42 4.06 -13.50
N SER A 31 -40.98 5.07 -12.83
CA SER A 31 -42.36 5.48 -13.06
C SER A 31 -42.48 6.25 -14.38
N LYS A 32 -43.66 6.13 -14.97
CA LYS A 32 -44.01 6.45 -16.36
C LYS A 32 -43.67 7.87 -16.80
N ALA A 33 -43.29 7.97 -18.06
CA ALA A 33 -43.19 9.19 -18.83
C ALA A 33 -44.55 9.87 -19.05
N SER A 34 -44.58 11.20 -18.90
CA SER A 34 -45.51 12.10 -19.58
C SER A 34 -44.73 13.35 -20.02
N SER A 35 -44.60 13.52 -21.33
CA SER A 35 -44.01 14.69 -22.03
C SER A 35 -45.00 15.87 -22.08
N PRO A 36 -44.68 17.02 -22.74
CA PRO A 36 -43.53 17.91 -22.57
C PRO A 36 -43.98 19.41 -22.54
N VAL A 37 -43.19 20.34 -21.95
CA VAL A 37 -43.25 21.76 -22.36
C VAL A 37 -41.85 22.40 -22.34
N ARG A 38 -41.55 23.06 -23.47
CA ARG A 38 -40.36 23.84 -23.81
C ARG A 38 -40.10 25.02 -22.86
N ARG A 39 -38.83 25.36 -22.63
CA ARG A 39 -38.18 26.62 -23.10
C ARG A 39 -36.70 26.64 -22.70
N GLY A 40 -35.91 27.26 -23.57
CA GLY A 40 -34.46 27.11 -23.67
C GLY A 40 -33.66 27.74 -22.55
N PHE A 41 -32.38 27.39 -22.45
CA PHE A 41 -31.35 28.31 -22.01
C PHE A 41 -29.95 27.88 -22.50
N ARG A 42 -29.13 28.91 -22.65
CA ARG A 42 -27.82 29.06 -23.31
C ARG A 42 -26.77 27.98 -23.05
N SER A 43 -25.97 27.77 -24.11
CA SER A 43 -24.66 27.13 -24.13
C SER A 43 -23.64 27.92 -23.32
N THR A 44 -23.05 27.30 -22.30
CA THR A 44 -21.69 27.58 -21.83
C THR A 44 -20.99 26.29 -21.42
N THR A 45 -19.90 26.00 -22.12
CA THR A 45 -18.95 24.91 -21.88
C THR A 45 -18.21 25.17 -20.56
N ALA A 46 -18.28 24.24 -19.61
CA ALA A 46 -17.48 24.32 -18.38
C ALA A 46 -16.87 22.94 -18.04
N THR A 47 -15.62 22.77 -18.47
CA THR A 47 -14.63 21.87 -17.89
C THR A 47 -14.61 22.02 -16.36
N LYS A 48 -15.02 20.99 -15.62
CA LYS A 48 -14.82 20.93 -14.17
C LYS A 48 -13.48 20.28 -13.85
N ARG A 49 -12.53 21.14 -13.50
CA ARG A 49 -11.33 20.83 -12.71
C ARG A 49 -11.80 20.39 -11.32
N PHE A 50 -11.27 19.29 -10.79
CA PHE A 50 -11.35 19.00 -9.36
C PHE A 50 -10.15 19.67 -8.69
N SER A 51 -10.43 20.80 -8.05
CA SER A 51 -9.60 21.43 -7.03
C SER A 51 -10.45 21.49 -5.76
N ASP A 52 -9.77 21.34 -4.63
CA ASP A 52 -10.26 21.48 -3.26
C ASP A 52 -11.21 22.67 -3.09
N ASP A 53 -12.33 22.47 -2.40
CA ASP A 53 -12.59 23.11 -1.09
C ASP A 53 -13.84 22.53 -0.42
N GLY A 54 -13.87 22.63 0.92
CA GLY A 54 -14.88 22.03 1.78
C GLY A 54 -16.14 22.89 2.04
N GLY A 55 -17.04 22.27 2.82
CA GLY A 55 -18.02 22.94 3.66
C GLY A 55 -19.47 22.89 3.16
N ASN A 56 -20.30 22.01 3.73
CA ASN A 56 -21.12 22.36 4.90
C ASN A 56 -22.11 21.21 5.23
N ASN A 57 -21.93 20.53 6.36
CA ASN A 57 -23.06 20.14 7.18
C ASN A 57 -22.60 19.83 8.61
N ASN A 58 -23.19 20.56 9.54
CA ASN A 58 -22.96 20.51 10.98
C ASN A 58 -23.25 19.11 11.55
N ASN A 59 -22.23 18.46 12.12
CA ASN A 59 -22.35 17.85 13.44
C ASN A 59 -20.98 17.50 14.06
N SER A 60 -20.81 17.93 15.31
CA SER A 60 -19.79 17.54 16.30
C SER A 60 -18.31 17.45 15.87
N ASN A 61 -17.60 18.52 16.22
CA ASN A 61 -16.16 18.62 16.39
C ASN A 61 -15.53 17.36 17.00
N ASN A 62 -14.81 16.60 16.19
CA ASN A 62 -13.66 15.81 16.64
C ASN A 62 -12.62 15.87 15.53
N GLY A 63 -11.74 16.87 15.60
CA GLY A 63 -10.62 17.03 14.69
C GLY A 63 -9.87 15.71 14.57
N GLY A 64 -9.88 15.15 13.35
CA GLY A 64 -9.33 13.84 13.03
C GLY A 64 -7.83 13.79 13.29
N ARG A 65 -7.45 13.50 14.53
CA ARG A 65 -6.11 12.99 14.82
C ARG A 65 -5.97 11.69 14.03
N PRO A 66 -4.87 11.47 13.28
CA PRO A 66 -4.62 10.18 12.67
C PRO A 66 -4.71 9.13 13.78
N ARG A 67 -5.64 8.17 13.62
CA ARG A 67 -5.82 7.10 14.61
C ARG A 67 -4.48 6.37 14.68
N ARG A 68 -3.85 6.41 15.86
CA ARG A 68 -2.60 5.67 16.08
C ARG A 68 -2.87 4.22 15.69
N PRO A 69 -1.96 3.57 14.92
CA PRO A 69 -2.10 2.16 14.68
C PRO A 69 -2.21 1.46 16.04
N SER A 70 -3.14 0.52 16.16
CA SER A 70 -3.44 -0.16 17.41
C SER A 70 -3.52 -1.66 17.16
N LEU A 71 -3.09 -2.45 18.14
CA LEU A 71 -3.21 -3.91 18.08
C LEU A 71 -4.66 -4.36 17.88
N ARG A 72 -5.62 -3.59 18.39
CA ARG A 72 -7.05 -3.84 18.18
C ARG A 72 -7.44 -3.66 16.71
N SER A 73 -6.94 -2.62 16.06
CA SER A 73 -7.15 -2.40 14.63
C SER A 73 -6.49 -3.51 13.81
N PHE A 74 -5.27 -3.92 14.16
CA PHE A 74 -4.60 -5.05 13.54
C PHE A 74 -5.43 -6.34 13.66
N ALA A 75 -5.83 -6.72 14.87
CA ALA A 75 -6.67 -7.89 15.13
C ALA A 75 -7.97 -7.88 14.32
N HIS A 76 -8.62 -6.72 14.23
CA HIS A 76 -9.84 -6.54 13.44
C HIS A 76 -9.59 -6.79 11.95
N TRP A 77 -8.57 -6.14 11.38
CA TRP A 77 -8.26 -6.30 9.96
C TRP A 77 -7.76 -7.70 9.61
N LEU A 78 -7.02 -8.34 10.51
CA LEU A 78 -6.60 -9.74 10.37
C LEU A 78 -7.82 -10.68 10.36
N SER A 79 -8.77 -10.50 11.28
CA SER A 79 -10.03 -11.25 11.30
C SER A 79 -10.85 -11.07 10.02
N LEU A 80 -10.92 -9.84 9.51
CA LEU A 80 -11.58 -9.58 8.22
C LEU A 80 -10.80 -10.17 7.04
N PHE A 81 -9.47 -10.18 7.10
CA PHE A 81 -8.64 -10.76 6.04
C PHE A 81 -8.89 -12.27 5.94
N PHE A 82 -8.90 -12.99 7.07
CA PHE A 82 -9.17 -14.43 7.11
C PHE A 82 -10.60 -14.81 6.70
N SER A 83 -11.57 -13.88 6.79
CA SER A 83 -12.96 -14.16 6.43
C SER A 83 -13.36 -13.67 5.04
N GLN A 84 -12.68 -12.64 4.50
CA GLN A 84 -13.07 -11.98 3.25
C GLN A 84 -12.06 -12.16 2.12
N VAL A 85 -10.79 -12.43 2.44
CA VAL A 85 -9.68 -12.46 1.45
C VAL A 85 -9.11 -13.87 1.32
N SER A 86 -8.60 -14.43 2.42
CA SER A 86 -8.01 -15.78 2.44
C SER A 86 -8.73 -16.62 3.48
N LEU A 87 -9.58 -17.55 3.01
CA LEU A 87 -10.31 -18.44 3.91
C LEU A 87 -9.39 -19.55 4.44
N ARG A 88 -8.66 -20.20 3.53
CA ARG A 88 -7.71 -21.27 3.82
C ARG A 88 -6.45 -21.19 2.98
N ASP A 89 -6.40 -20.25 2.04
CA ASP A 89 -5.25 -20.07 1.17
C ASP A 89 -4.00 -19.74 2.02
N PRO A 90 -2.80 -20.15 1.58
CA PRO A 90 -1.56 -19.85 2.28
C PRO A 90 -1.41 -18.34 2.54
N VAL A 91 -0.96 -17.98 3.74
CA VAL A 91 -0.75 -16.59 4.16
C VAL A 91 0.65 -16.46 4.75
N ILE A 92 1.40 -15.45 4.31
CA ILE A 92 2.71 -15.12 4.86
C ILE A 92 2.62 -13.68 5.38
N ALA A 93 3.11 -13.47 6.60
CA ALA A 93 3.26 -12.15 7.17
C ALA A 93 4.71 -11.70 7.08
N VAL A 94 4.93 -10.43 6.72
CA VAL A 94 6.27 -9.85 6.62
C VAL A 94 6.33 -8.59 7.48
N LEU A 95 7.43 -8.47 8.24
CA LEU A 95 7.72 -7.33 9.10
C LEU A 95 8.98 -6.61 8.63
N ASP A 96 9.04 -5.30 8.91
CA ASP A 96 10.25 -4.51 8.67
C ASP A 96 11.43 -5.09 9.45
N GLY A 97 12.57 -5.26 8.76
CA GLY A 97 13.83 -5.61 9.39
C GLY A 97 14.37 -4.50 10.28
N ASP A 98 15.29 -4.86 11.16
CA ASP A 98 16.02 -3.82 11.90
C ASP A 98 16.84 -2.98 10.92
N LYS A 99 16.85 -1.65 11.10
CA LYS A 99 17.52 -0.70 10.20
C LYS A 99 17.04 -0.71 8.73
N ALA A 100 15.84 -1.21 8.45
CA ALA A 100 15.24 -1.33 7.11
C ALA A 100 15.49 -0.14 6.15
N ASN A 101 15.34 1.10 6.64
CA ASN A 101 15.41 2.30 5.80
C ASN A 101 16.84 2.87 5.63
N GLU A 102 17.87 2.25 6.23
CA GLU A 102 19.21 2.83 6.31
C GLU A 102 19.85 2.98 4.93
N PHE A 103 19.78 1.95 4.08
CA PHE A 103 20.26 1.99 2.70
C PHE A 103 19.66 3.16 1.92
N ARG A 104 18.32 3.29 1.93
CA ARG A 104 17.62 4.38 1.22
C ARG A 104 17.98 5.75 1.79
N ARG A 105 18.23 5.87 3.09
CA ARG A 105 18.66 7.13 3.73
C ARG A 105 20.10 7.51 3.43
N GLN A 106 20.99 6.53 3.23
CA GLN A 106 22.34 6.79 2.76
C GLN A 106 22.32 7.38 1.34
N LEU A 107 21.43 6.86 0.47
CA LEU A 107 21.23 7.41 -0.86
C LEU A 107 20.55 8.79 -0.83
N LEU A 108 19.47 8.92 -0.04
CA LEU A 108 18.65 10.12 0.07
C LEU A 108 18.26 10.39 1.54
N PRO A 109 18.97 11.29 2.25
CA PRO A 109 18.73 11.56 3.67
C PRO A 109 17.30 12.01 4.04
N SER A 110 16.55 12.59 3.10
CA SER A 110 15.15 12.99 3.30
C SER A 110 14.18 11.80 3.37
N TYR A 111 14.60 10.60 2.95
CA TYR A 111 13.74 9.42 2.84
C TYR A 111 13.08 9.04 4.17
N LYS A 112 11.73 9.08 4.19
CA LYS A 112 10.87 8.83 5.37
C LYS A 112 11.35 9.59 6.63
N ALA A 113 12.04 10.73 6.48
CA ALA A 113 12.68 11.43 7.60
C ALA A 113 11.66 12.07 8.54
N HIS A 114 10.54 12.57 8.01
CA HIS A 114 9.45 13.16 8.79
C HIS A 114 8.73 12.13 9.68
N ARG A 115 8.72 10.83 9.30
CA ARG A 115 8.09 9.75 10.08
C ARG A 115 8.78 9.54 11.44
N ARG A 116 10.06 9.92 11.59
CA ARG A 116 10.81 9.82 12.87
C ARG A 116 10.30 10.79 13.95
N LYS A 117 9.81 11.97 13.57
CA LYS A 117 9.29 12.96 14.54
C LYS A 117 8.04 12.46 15.28
N ILE A 118 7.35 11.44 14.75
CA ILE A 118 6.17 10.82 15.37
C ILE A 118 6.58 9.75 16.41
N LEU A 119 7.76 9.14 16.27
CA LEU A 119 8.22 8.04 17.13
C LEU A 119 8.95 8.50 18.40
N VAL A 120 9.41 9.75 18.46
CA VAL A 120 10.03 10.35 19.66
C VAL A 120 9.30 11.66 19.98
N PRO A 121 8.32 11.67 20.91
CA PRO A 121 7.79 12.93 21.39
C PRO A 121 8.90 13.67 22.16
N PRO A 122 9.06 14.99 21.99
CA PRO A 122 9.84 15.77 22.95
C PRO A 122 9.16 15.62 24.31
N SER A 123 9.97 15.29 25.32
CA SER A 123 9.61 15.23 26.73
C SER A 123 8.42 16.12 27.12
N LYS A 124 7.32 15.50 27.59
CA LYS A 124 6.59 15.84 28.82
C LYS A 124 5.26 15.06 28.90
N THR A 125 5.07 14.45 30.07
CA THR A 125 3.81 13.89 30.60
C THR A 125 3.34 12.56 29.99
N PHE A 126 3.86 11.46 30.55
CA PHE A 126 3.23 10.14 30.51
C PHE A 126 1.91 10.20 31.28
N SER A 127 0.81 10.52 30.59
CA SER A 127 -0.53 10.23 31.11
C SER A 127 -0.75 8.72 31.03
N ARG A 128 -0.80 8.08 32.20
CA ARG A 128 -1.11 6.66 32.42
C ARG A 128 -2.49 6.31 31.83
N GLY A 129 -2.51 5.87 30.58
CA GLY A 129 -3.57 5.05 30.00
C GLY A 129 -3.00 3.65 29.77
N LEU A 130 -3.44 2.67 30.56
CA LEU A 130 -3.08 1.26 30.39
C LEU A 130 -3.54 0.80 29.00
N GLY A 131 -2.61 0.29 28.19
CA GLY A 131 -2.90 -0.31 26.87
C GLY A 131 -1.88 -0.04 25.77
N GLY A 132 -0.89 0.84 25.98
CA GLY A 132 0.18 1.10 25.01
C GLY A 132 1.51 0.49 25.47
N GLY A 133 1.77 -0.77 25.14
CA GLY A 133 3.11 -1.36 25.29
C GLY A 133 4.15 -0.62 24.44
N SER A 134 5.44 -0.82 24.73
CA SER A 134 6.50 -0.35 23.84
C SER A 134 6.29 -0.94 22.43
N PRO A 135 6.78 -0.29 21.35
CA PRO A 135 6.64 -0.82 19.98
C PRO A 135 7.12 -2.28 19.83
N GLN A 136 8.13 -2.67 20.60
CA GLN A 136 8.65 -4.05 20.65
C GLN A 136 7.65 -5.04 21.26
N ILE A 137 6.95 -4.66 22.33
CA ILE A 137 5.91 -5.52 22.94
C ILE A 137 4.75 -5.73 21.94
N ALA A 138 4.36 -4.67 21.23
CA ALA A 138 3.32 -4.78 20.21
C ALA A 138 3.73 -5.70 19.05
N GLU A 139 4.96 -5.61 18.57
CA GLU A 139 5.50 -6.50 17.54
C GLU A 139 5.50 -7.97 17.99
N LEU A 140 5.96 -8.25 19.22
CA LEU A 140 5.93 -9.61 19.78
C LEU A 140 4.51 -10.17 19.88
N GLN A 141 3.53 -9.34 20.26
CA GLN A 141 2.12 -9.73 20.32
C GLN A 141 1.53 -10.01 18.93
N ILE A 142 1.95 -9.25 17.91
CA ILE A 142 1.57 -9.49 16.51
C ILE A 142 2.16 -10.82 16.02
N ILE A 143 3.45 -11.07 16.28
CA ILE A 143 4.13 -12.31 15.89
C ILE A 143 3.44 -13.51 16.56
N ASP A 144 3.16 -13.41 17.87
CA ASP A 144 2.52 -14.48 18.64
C ASP A 144 1.13 -14.85 18.07
N VAL A 145 0.27 -13.86 17.82
CA VAL A 145 -1.07 -14.14 17.28
C VAL A 145 -1.03 -14.69 15.86
N LEU A 146 -0.12 -14.20 15.01
CA LEU A 146 0.04 -14.70 13.64
C LEU A 146 0.51 -16.16 13.63
N ARG A 147 1.54 -16.48 14.42
CA ARG A 147 2.05 -17.86 14.52
C ARG A 147 1.02 -18.82 15.07
N LYS A 148 0.24 -18.43 16.08
CA LYS A 148 -0.87 -19.24 16.60
C LYS A 148 -1.93 -19.51 15.53
N CYS A 149 -2.18 -18.54 14.65
CA CYS A 149 -3.05 -18.72 13.48
C CYS A 149 -2.36 -19.45 12.30
N ASN A 150 -1.23 -20.13 12.52
CA ASN A 150 -0.48 -20.84 11.48
C ASN A 150 -0.05 -19.94 10.31
N VAL A 151 0.31 -18.69 10.58
CA VAL A 151 0.88 -17.76 9.60
C VAL A 151 2.39 -17.65 9.81
N PRO A 152 3.24 -18.11 8.86
CA PRO A 152 4.67 -17.84 8.90
C PRO A 152 4.94 -16.33 8.92
N VAL A 153 5.90 -15.92 9.74
CA VAL A 153 6.30 -14.52 9.89
C VAL A 153 7.77 -14.36 9.49
N VAL A 154 8.01 -13.57 8.46
CA VAL A 154 9.34 -13.30 7.90
C VAL A 154 9.78 -11.89 8.29
N LYS A 155 11.04 -11.78 8.74
CA LYS A 155 11.70 -10.50 9.03
C LYS A 155 13.16 -10.64 8.60
N VAL A 156 13.63 -9.72 7.75
CA VAL A 156 15.00 -9.73 7.22
C VAL A 156 15.65 -8.39 7.52
N ASP A 157 16.71 -8.40 8.33
CA ASP A 157 17.39 -7.19 8.76
C ASP A 157 17.94 -6.38 7.58
N ASN A 158 17.94 -5.06 7.71
CA ASN A 158 18.37 -4.07 6.71
C ASN A 158 17.47 -3.97 5.46
N TYR A 159 16.31 -4.64 5.47
CA TYR A 159 15.31 -4.56 4.41
C TYR A 159 13.94 -4.12 4.95
N GLU A 160 13.23 -3.31 4.16
CA GLU A 160 11.84 -2.98 4.40
C GLU A 160 10.97 -4.20 4.05
N ALA A 161 9.84 -4.35 4.74
CA ALA A 161 8.92 -5.47 4.48
C ALA A 161 8.46 -5.50 3.00
N ASP A 162 8.35 -4.33 2.36
CA ASP A 162 8.01 -4.19 0.94
C ASP A 162 9.03 -4.86 0.00
N ASP A 163 10.32 -4.79 0.33
CA ASP A 163 11.42 -5.42 -0.44
C ASP A 163 11.36 -6.95 -0.31
N VAL A 164 11.13 -7.44 0.91
CA VAL A 164 10.99 -8.88 1.20
C VAL A 164 9.76 -9.44 0.47
N ILE A 165 8.62 -8.73 0.52
CA ILE A 165 7.41 -9.12 -0.21
C ILE A 165 7.65 -9.14 -1.71
N ALA A 166 8.26 -8.10 -2.27
CA ALA A 166 8.55 -8.04 -3.71
C ALA A 166 9.42 -9.22 -4.17
N THR A 167 10.38 -9.63 -3.35
CA THR A 167 11.23 -10.81 -3.60
C THR A 167 10.43 -12.11 -3.52
N LEU A 168 9.62 -12.30 -2.46
CA LEU A 168 8.82 -13.52 -2.29
C LEU A 168 7.69 -13.64 -3.32
N VAL A 169 7.10 -12.54 -3.77
CA VAL A 169 6.09 -12.51 -4.84
C VAL A 169 6.64 -13.19 -6.10
N ASP A 170 7.85 -12.83 -6.53
CA ASP A 170 8.46 -13.42 -7.72
C ASP A 170 8.69 -14.94 -7.54
N GLN A 171 9.11 -15.38 -6.35
CA GLN A 171 9.29 -16.81 -6.03
C GLN A 171 7.95 -17.58 -6.02
N VAL A 172 6.88 -16.99 -5.48
CA VAL A 172 5.55 -17.59 -5.44
C VAL A 172 4.92 -17.70 -6.82
N LEU A 173 5.08 -16.67 -7.66
CA LEU A 173 4.62 -16.70 -9.05
C LEU A 173 5.31 -17.82 -9.84
N GLN A 174 6.62 -18.03 -9.63
CA GLN A 174 7.37 -19.13 -10.27
C GLN A 174 6.86 -20.52 -9.86
N LYS A 175 6.29 -20.65 -8.66
CA LYS A 175 5.64 -21.90 -8.18
C LYS A 175 4.21 -22.08 -8.71
N GLY A 176 3.71 -21.18 -9.57
CA GLY A 176 2.39 -21.31 -10.21
C GLY A 176 1.23 -20.84 -9.33
N PHE A 177 1.50 -19.97 -8.36
CA PHE A 177 0.48 -19.31 -7.54
C PHE A 177 0.22 -17.89 -8.06
N ARG A 178 -0.93 -17.34 -7.67
CA ARG A 178 -1.26 -15.92 -7.73
C ARG A 178 -1.06 -15.30 -6.35
N VAL A 179 -0.98 -13.99 -6.31
CA VAL A 179 -0.64 -13.24 -5.09
C VAL A 179 -1.67 -12.15 -4.81
N VAL A 180 -2.11 -12.08 -3.54
CA VAL A 180 -2.90 -10.98 -3.01
C VAL A 180 -2.14 -10.31 -1.87
N ILE A 181 -1.70 -9.08 -2.08
CA ILE A 181 -0.95 -8.29 -1.09
C ILE A 181 -1.92 -7.48 -0.24
N GLY A 182 -1.98 -7.74 1.07
CA GLY A 182 -2.77 -6.96 2.01
C GLY A 182 -1.99 -5.79 2.58
N SER A 183 -2.12 -4.62 1.95
CA SER A 183 -1.44 -3.40 2.35
C SER A 183 -2.12 -2.14 1.82
N PRO A 184 -2.18 -1.04 2.60
CA PRO A 184 -2.52 0.28 2.08
C PRO A 184 -1.34 0.97 1.37
N ASP A 185 -0.13 0.42 1.40
CA ASP A 185 1.03 1.05 0.78
C ASP A 185 0.89 1.07 -0.75
N LYS A 186 1.11 2.25 -1.32
CA LYS A 186 1.05 2.48 -2.76
C LYS A 186 2.25 1.88 -3.49
N ASP A 187 3.35 1.58 -2.81
CA ASP A 187 4.56 1.05 -3.43
C ASP A 187 4.33 -0.33 -4.05
N PHE A 188 3.43 -1.12 -3.46
CA PHE A 188 3.00 -2.41 -4.03
C PHE A 188 2.34 -2.30 -5.40
N LYS A 189 1.92 -1.11 -5.84
CA LYS A 189 1.46 -0.91 -7.22
C LYS A 189 2.53 -1.31 -8.23
N GLN A 190 3.81 -1.23 -7.88
CA GLN A 190 4.93 -1.70 -8.71
C GLN A 190 4.87 -3.20 -9.03
N LEU A 191 4.13 -3.99 -8.25
CA LEU A 191 4.01 -5.44 -8.40
C LEU A 191 2.73 -5.88 -9.12
N ILE A 192 1.76 -4.98 -9.32
CA ILE A 192 0.46 -5.33 -9.91
C ILE A 192 0.63 -5.93 -11.30
N SER A 193 -0.03 -7.06 -11.51
CA SER A 193 -0.05 -7.78 -12.79
C SER A 193 -1.38 -8.51 -12.96
N THR A 194 -1.46 -9.42 -13.92
CA THR A 194 -2.57 -10.36 -14.05
C THR A 194 -2.69 -11.31 -12.86
N ASP A 195 -1.55 -11.65 -12.25
CA ASP A 195 -1.43 -12.65 -11.20
C ASP A 195 -1.12 -12.05 -9.82
N VAL A 196 -0.95 -10.73 -9.74
CA VAL A 196 -0.73 -10.00 -8.48
C VAL A 196 -1.80 -8.92 -8.30
N GLN A 197 -2.50 -8.97 -7.17
CA GLN A 197 -3.50 -7.99 -6.75
C GLN A 197 -3.18 -7.43 -5.38
N ILE A 198 -3.75 -6.26 -5.06
CA ILE A 198 -3.62 -5.63 -3.74
C ILE A 198 -5.00 -5.62 -3.09
N VAL A 199 -5.09 -5.85 -1.79
CA VAL A 199 -6.28 -5.55 -0.99
C VAL A 199 -5.95 -4.45 0.01
N MET A 200 -6.80 -3.42 0.02
CA MET A 200 -6.69 -2.28 0.94
C MET A 200 -7.86 -2.29 1.92
N PRO A 201 -7.63 -1.95 3.20
CA PRO A 201 -8.72 -1.85 4.17
C PRO A 201 -9.61 -0.65 3.84
N MET A 202 -10.93 -0.83 3.92
CA MET A 202 -11.93 0.24 3.78
C MET A 202 -12.69 0.39 5.12
N PRO A 203 -12.16 1.16 6.09
CA PRO A 203 -12.70 1.23 7.45
C PRO A 203 -14.18 1.61 7.53
N GLU A 204 -14.62 2.52 6.66
CA GLU A 204 -16.00 3.00 6.58
C GLU A 204 -17.00 1.90 6.16
N PHE A 205 -16.52 0.84 5.50
CA PHE A 205 -17.33 -0.28 5.05
C PHE A 205 -17.05 -1.58 5.80
N GLY A 206 -16.08 -1.59 6.74
CA GLY A 206 -15.70 -2.80 7.48
C GLY A 206 -15.30 -3.96 6.58
N ARG A 207 -14.58 -3.68 5.48
CA ARG A 207 -14.18 -4.70 4.50
C ARG A 207 -12.86 -4.40 3.81
N TRP A 208 -12.31 -5.41 3.17
CA TRP A 208 -11.22 -5.26 2.21
C TRP A 208 -11.75 -4.87 0.83
N SER A 209 -10.95 -4.11 0.07
CA SER A 209 -11.23 -3.78 -1.33
C SER A 209 -10.06 -4.22 -2.20
N PHE A 210 -10.37 -5.06 -3.20
CA PHE A 210 -9.41 -5.50 -4.19
C PHE A 210 -9.08 -4.36 -5.17
N TYR A 211 -7.79 -4.27 -5.49
CA TYR A 211 -7.21 -3.35 -6.45
C TYR A 211 -6.36 -4.16 -7.42
N THR A 212 -6.75 -4.11 -8.69
CA THR A 212 -6.23 -4.98 -9.75
C THR A 212 -5.61 -4.15 -10.86
N LEU A 213 -4.91 -4.80 -11.80
CA LEU A 213 -4.37 -4.13 -12.98
C LEU A 213 -5.43 -3.32 -13.76
N LYS A 214 -6.66 -3.84 -13.85
CA LYS A 214 -7.77 -3.12 -14.49
C LYS A 214 -8.11 -1.80 -13.78
N HIS A 215 -8.12 -1.81 -12.45
CA HIS A 215 -8.35 -0.61 -11.64
C HIS A 215 -7.20 0.40 -11.84
N TYR A 216 -5.96 -0.08 -11.86
CA TYR A 216 -4.79 0.75 -12.09
C TYR A 216 -4.84 1.44 -13.47
N ILE A 217 -5.06 0.67 -14.54
CA ILE A 217 -5.13 1.20 -15.92
C ILE A 217 -6.27 2.22 -16.06
N ALA A 218 -7.45 1.93 -15.49
CA ALA A 218 -8.59 2.86 -15.53
C ALA A 218 -8.29 4.20 -14.83
N GLN A 219 -7.50 4.18 -13.74
CA GLN A 219 -7.17 5.35 -12.95
C GLN A 219 -6.02 6.17 -13.54
N TYR A 220 -4.96 5.52 -14.02
CA TYR A 220 -3.71 6.19 -14.40
C TYR A 220 -3.46 6.24 -15.91
N ASN A 221 -4.13 5.41 -16.70
CA ASN A 221 -3.96 5.31 -18.15
C ASN A 221 -2.49 5.11 -18.58
N CYS A 222 -1.74 4.36 -17.78
CA CYS A 222 -0.36 3.91 -18.03
C CYS A 222 -0.12 2.56 -17.34
N ASP A 223 1.02 1.94 -17.65
CA ASP A 223 1.46 0.72 -16.97
C ASP A 223 1.99 1.01 -15.56
N PRO A 224 1.89 0.07 -14.61
CA PRO A 224 2.43 0.23 -13.26
C PRO A 224 3.94 0.52 -13.23
N SER A 225 4.70 -0.02 -14.19
CA SER A 225 6.14 0.27 -14.36
C SER A 225 6.43 1.75 -14.66
N SER A 226 5.47 2.46 -15.27
CA SER A 226 5.56 3.90 -15.51
C SER A 226 5.31 4.72 -14.24
N ASP A 227 4.65 4.18 -13.21
CA ASP A 227 4.35 4.89 -11.96
C ASP A 227 5.62 5.28 -11.22
N LEU A 228 6.52 4.30 -11.04
CA LEU A 228 7.80 4.50 -10.38
C LEU A 228 8.61 5.58 -11.12
N SER A 229 8.68 5.46 -12.45
CA SER A 229 9.37 6.44 -13.30
C SER A 229 8.75 7.84 -13.17
N LEU A 230 7.42 7.92 -13.07
CA LEU A 230 6.70 9.17 -12.87
C LEU A 230 7.03 9.79 -11.52
N ARG A 231 7.01 9.00 -10.44
CA ARG A 231 7.35 9.44 -9.08
C ARG A 231 8.79 9.93 -8.96
N CYS A 232 9.73 9.34 -9.68
CA CYS A 232 11.10 9.87 -9.75
C CYS A 232 11.15 11.29 -10.32
N LEU A 233 10.33 11.58 -11.34
CA LEU A 233 10.29 12.88 -12.00
C LEU A 233 9.51 13.93 -11.19
N VAL A 234 8.34 13.57 -10.66
CA VAL A 234 7.41 14.51 -10.01
C VAL A 234 7.58 14.56 -8.49
N GLY A 235 8.23 13.56 -7.91
CA GLY A 235 8.40 13.41 -6.46
C GLY A 235 7.37 12.46 -5.82
N ASP A 236 7.69 12.12 -4.59
CA ASP A 236 6.88 11.35 -3.65
C ASP A 236 6.97 12.01 -2.27
N GLU A 237 5.94 12.78 -1.91
CA GLU A 237 5.91 13.48 -0.62
C GLU A 237 5.85 12.51 0.58
N ALA A 238 5.13 11.39 0.45
CA ALA A 238 4.97 10.41 1.51
C ALA A 238 6.31 9.74 1.90
N ASP A 239 7.23 9.65 0.95
CA ASP A 239 8.59 9.14 1.17
C ASP A 239 9.64 10.23 1.27
N GLY A 240 9.29 11.50 1.05
CA GLY A 240 10.23 12.62 1.11
C GLY A 240 11.17 12.70 -0.10
N VAL A 241 10.72 12.23 -1.27
CA VAL A 241 11.42 12.38 -2.55
C VAL A 241 10.88 13.63 -3.26
N PRO A 242 11.69 14.66 -3.53
CA PRO A 242 11.16 15.94 -4.02
C PRO A 242 10.95 16.01 -5.54
N GLY A 243 11.40 15.00 -6.29
CA GLY A 243 11.39 15.01 -7.75
C GLY A 243 12.30 16.10 -8.34
N ILE A 244 12.03 16.54 -9.56
CA ILE A 244 12.81 17.61 -10.24
C ILE A 244 11.99 18.85 -10.57
N GLN A 245 10.71 18.91 -10.17
CA GLN A 245 9.81 20.01 -10.52
C GLN A 245 10.31 21.37 -10.00
N HIS A 246 10.97 21.38 -8.85
CA HIS A 246 11.57 22.56 -8.23
C HIS A 246 12.88 23.00 -8.90
N LEU A 247 13.50 22.13 -9.71
CA LEU A 247 14.76 22.39 -10.43
C LEU A 247 14.52 22.84 -11.87
N ALA A 248 13.35 22.54 -12.42
CA ALA A 248 13.01 22.81 -13.81
C ALA A 248 11.59 23.41 -13.94
N PRO A 249 11.45 24.75 -13.93
CA PRO A 249 10.17 25.42 -14.12
C PRO A 249 9.46 24.94 -15.40
N GLY A 250 8.18 24.58 -15.28
CA GLY A 250 7.40 24.02 -16.38
C GLY A 250 7.57 22.51 -16.61
N PHE A 251 8.46 21.84 -15.86
CA PHE A 251 8.54 20.38 -15.82
C PHE A 251 7.56 19.85 -14.77
N GLY A 252 6.31 19.62 -15.19
CA GLY A 252 5.25 19.11 -14.33
C GLY A 252 4.81 17.68 -14.65
N ARG A 253 3.85 17.16 -13.88
CA ARG A 253 3.23 15.84 -14.09
C ARG A 253 2.78 15.60 -15.53
N LYS A 254 2.19 16.60 -16.19
CA LYS A 254 1.75 16.50 -17.61
C LYS A 254 2.92 16.26 -18.56
N THR A 255 4.03 16.96 -18.35
CA THR A 255 5.25 16.80 -19.16
C THR A 255 5.87 15.43 -18.91
N ALA A 256 6.01 15.04 -17.64
CA ALA A 256 6.52 13.72 -17.26
C ALA A 256 5.70 12.58 -17.88
N LEU A 257 4.37 12.60 -17.75
CA LEU A 257 3.48 11.60 -18.35
C LEU A 257 3.61 11.54 -19.88
N LYS A 258 3.67 12.69 -20.57
CA LYS A 258 3.83 12.72 -22.02
C LYS A 258 5.15 12.07 -22.46
N LEU A 259 6.23 12.32 -21.72
CA LEU A 259 7.54 11.75 -21.99
C LEU A 259 7.56 10.25 -21.69
N LEU A 260 7.07 9.84 -20.53
CA LEU A 260 7.01 8.41 -20.16
C LEU A 260 6.11 7.62 -21.10
N LYS A 261 4.96 8.17 -21.53
CA LYS A 261 4.12 7.50 -22.55
C LYS A 261 4.85 7.23 -23.86
N LYS A 262 5.83 8.06 -24.23
CA LYS A 262 6.62 7.89 -25.45
C LYS A 262 7.85 6.98 -25.25
N HIS A 263 8.41 6.91 -24.05
CA HIS A 263 9.69 6.25 -23.78
C HIS A 263 9.57 4.99 -22.91
N GLY A 264 8.43 4.76 -22.27
CA GLY A 264 8.14 3.61 -21.41
C GLY A 264 8.68 3.73 -20.00
N SER A 265 10.00 3.89 -19.84
CA SER A 265 10.67 3.92 -18.54
C SER A 265 11.55 5.16 -18.36
N LEU A 266 11.92 5.44 -17.10
CA LEU A 266 12.90 6.48 -16.79
C LEU A 266 14.24 6.23 -17.49
N GLU A 267 14.77 5.00 -17.45
CA GLU A 267 16.06 4.71 -18.06
C GLU A 267 16.03 4.86 -19.59
N ASN A 268 14.95 4.41 -20.25
CA ASN A 268 14.78 4.63 -21.69
C ASN A 268 14.63 6.11 -22.03
N LEU A 269 13.99 6.90 -21.16
CA LEU A 269 13.88 8.34 -21.33
C LEU A 269 15.26 9.01 -21.23
N LEU A 270 16.03 8.70 -20.19
CA LEU A 270 17.37 9.26 -19.97
C LEU A 270 18.35 8.84 -21.08
N SER A 271 18.34 7.57 -21.47
CA SER A 271 19.14 7.06 -22.59
C SER A 271 18.80 7.76 -23.90
N ALA A 272 17.51 7.98 -24.18
CA ALA A 272 17.11 8.71 -25.37
C ALA A 272 17.54 10.19 -25.32
N CYS A 273 17.52 10.83 -24.15
CA CYS A 273 17.98 12.21 -23.99
C CYS A 273 19.49 12.33 -24.25
N ALA A 274 20.28 11.30 -23.95
CA ALA A 274 21.73 11.31 -24.17
C ALA A 274 22.11 11.28 -25.67
N ILE A 275 21.26 10.73 -26.54
CA ILE A 275 21.58 10.53 -27.96
C ILE A 275 20.77 11.42 -28.91
N ARG A 276 19.65 12.00 -28.46
CA ARG A 276 18.81 12.88 -29.30
C ARG A 276 17.95 13.82 -28.46
N THR A 277 17.35 14.81 -29.13
CA THR A 277 16.38 15.71 -28.50
C THR A 277 15.09 14.99 -28.13
N VAL A 278 14.63 15.24 -26.90
CA VAL A 278 13.40 14.72 -26.31
C VAL A 278 12.62 15.89 -25.71
N GLY A 279 11.33 15.97 -26.04
CA GLY A 279 10.45 17.01 -25.50
C GLY A 279 10.86 18.42 -25.94
N LYS A 280 10.61 19.41 -25.06
CA LYS A 280 11.02 20.81 -25.27
C LYS A 280 12.41 21.02 -24.69
N HIS A 281 13.12 22.06 -25.15
CA HIS A 281 14.50 22.37 -24.73
C HIS A 281 14.68 22.34 -23.20
N TYR A 282 13.85 23.06 -22.45
CA TYR A 282 13.93 23.08 -20.98
C TYR A 282 13.78 21.69 -20.32
N ALA A 283 13.00 20.80 -20.94
CA ALA A 283 12.77 19.45 -20.41
C ALA A 283 13.95 18.53 -20.73
N GLN A 284 14.51 18.66 -21.94
CA GLN A 284 15.76 18.00 -22.33
C GLN A 284 16.89 18.38 -21.36
N ASP A 285 17.09 19.69 -21.14
CA ASP A 285 18.16 20.21 -20.28
C ASP A 285 18.02 19.68 -18.85
N ALA A 286 16.80 19.68 -18.31
CA ALA A 286 16.53 19.16 -16.97
C ALA A 286 16.85 17.66 -16.85
N LEU A 287 16.47 16.86 -17.84
CA LEU A 287 16.71 15.41 -17.85
C LEU A 287 18.20 15.09 -17.96
N ILE A 288 18.95 15.82 -18.79
CA ILE A 288 20.41 15.66 -18.91
C ILE A 288 21.09 16.10 -17.60
N LYS A 289 20.80 17.31 -17.13
CA LYS A 289 21.46 17.91 -15.96
C LYS A 289 21.21 17.13 -14.67
N HIS A 290 20.06 16.47 -14.55
CA HIS A 290 19.64 15.77 -13.33
C HIS A 290 19.52 14.25 -13.52
N ALA A 291 20.13 13.67 -14.55
CA ALA A 291 20.05 12.23 -14.84
C ALA A 291 20.46 11.36 -13.64
N ASP A 292 21.61 11.66 -13.02
CA ASP A 292 22.12 10.87 -11.89
C ASP A 292 21.25 11.00 -10.64
N LEU A 293 20.67 12.18 -10.41
CA LEU A 293 19.71 12.41 -9.33
C LEU A 293 18.43 11.60 -9.55
N LEU A 294 17.93 11.56 -10.80
CA LEU A 294 16.75 10.77 -11.16
C LEU A 294 17.00 9.27 -11.00
N ARG A 295 18.19 8.78 -11.37
CA ARG A 295 18.59 7.38 -11.11
C ARG A 295 18.66 7.09 -9.62
N LYS A 296 19.21 8.01 -8.82
CA LYS A 296 19.20 7.90 -7.36
C LYS A 296 17.78 7.85 -6.78
N TYR A 297 16.84 8.67 -7.27
CA TYR A 297 15.44 8.58 -6.85
C TYR A 297 14.80 7.25 -7.23
N PHE A 298 15.16 6.70 -8.39
CA PHE A 298 14.73 5.36 -8.81
C PHE A 298 15.23 4.29 -7.84
N GLU A 299 16.51 4.31 -7.48
CA GLU A 299 17.08 3.37 -6.49
C GLU A 299 16.40 3.46 -5.12
N VAL A 300 16.00 4.66 -4.71
CA VAL A 300 15.30 4.87 -3.43
C VAL A 300 13.86 4.36 -3.48
N LEU A 301 13.13 4.59 -4.58
CA LEU A 301 11.70 4.27 -4.67
C LEU A 301 11.40 2.86 -5.18
N ARG A 302 12.35 2.21 -5.86
CA ARG A 302 12.15 0.84 -6.36
C ARG A 302 12.06 -0.15 -5.20
N LEU A 303 11.19 -1.14 -5.35
CA LEU A 303 11.21 -2.33 -4.49
C LEU A 303 12.36 -3.24 -4.92
N ARG A 304 13.22 -3.62 -3.97
CA ARG A 304 14.27 -4.63 -4.19
C ARG A 304 13.61 -6.00 -4.35
N ARG A 305 14.15 -6.82 -5.25
CA ARG A 305 13.62 -8.16 -5.59
C ARG A 305 14.66 -9.27 -5.44
N ASP A 306 15.77 -8.91 -4.84
CA ASP A 306 17.01 -9.66 -4.68
C ASP A 306 17.39 -9.75 -3.20
N VAL A 307 16.40 -9.69 -2.30
CA VAL A 307 16.63 -9.89 -0.87
C VAL A 307 17.01 -11.35 -0.63
N ASP A 308 18.00 -11.58 0.25
CA ASP A 308 18.42 -12.92 0.65
C ASP A 308 17.36 -13.57 1.56
N VAL A 309 16.29 -14.04 0.93
CA VAL A 309 15.15 -14.72 1.55
C VAL A 309 14.64 -15.79 0.59
N HIS A 310 14.39 -16.98 1.12
CA HIS A 310 13.90 -18.12 0.35
C HIS A 310 12.53 -18.53 0.84
N LEU A 311 11.62 -18.74 -0.12
CA LEU A 311 10.31 -19.29 0.11
C LEU A 311 10.43 -20.76 0.52
N GLU A 312 9.90 -21.09 1.69
CA GLU A 312 9.77 -22.49 2.13
C GLU A 312 8.50 -23.11 1.52
N GLU A 313 8.55 -24.38 1.13
CA GLU A 313 7.45 -25.02 0.39
C GLU A 313 6.21 -25.27 1.26
N ASP A 314 6.41 -25.49 2.56
CA ASP A 314 5.36 -25.66 3.56
C ASP A 314 4.56 -24.35 3.77
N TRP A 315 5.15 -23.19 3.52
CA TRP A 315 4.44 -21.89 3.56
C TRP A 315 3.40 -21.75 2.44
N LEU A 316 3.41 -22.63 1.44
CA LEU A 316 2.42 -22.68 0.36
C LEU A 316 1.34 -23.74 0.58
N CYS A 317 1.32 -24.40 1.74
CA CYS A 317 0.25 -25.32 2.10
C CYS A 317 -1.02 -24.57 2.53
N GLU A 318 -2.17 -25.22 2.32
CA GLU A 318 -3.45 -24.73 2.83
C GLU A 318 -3.34 -24.55 4.36
N ARG A 319 -3.75 -23.38 4.85
CA ARG A 319 -3.60 -23.01 6.25
C ARG A 319 -4.61 -23.76 7.10
N GLU A 320 -4.16 -24.33 8.22
CA GLU A 320 -5.07 -24.89 9.22
C GLU A 320 -5.74 -23.75 10.01
N THR A 321 -7.06 -23.60 9.84
CA THR A 321 -7.82 -22.44 10.36
C THR A 321 -8.75 -22.78 11.52
N CYS A 322 -8.71 -24.01 12.04
CA CYS A 322 -9.66 -24.51 13.03
C CYS A 322 -9.66 -23.68 14.33
N ASN A 323 -8.50 -23.15 14.71
CA ASN A 323 -8.31 -22.42 15.96
C ASN A 323 -8.38 -20.89 15.80
N ASP A 324 -8.49 -20.34 14.57
CA ASP A 324 -8.39 -18.90 14.32
C ASP A 324 -9.38 -18.07 15.14
N THR A 325 -10.63 -18.55 15.21
CA THR A 325 -11.70 -17.85 15.92
C THR A 325 -11.37 -17.73 17.40
N ASP A 326 -10.87 -18.81 18.01
CA ASP A 326 -10.53 -18.84 19.43
C ASP A 326 -9.28 -18.01 19.72
N ILE A 327 -8.26 -18.09 18.86
CA ILE A 327 -7.02 -17.32 18.97
C ILE A 327 -7.33 -15.82 18.87
N LEU A 328 -8.06 -15.39 17.85
CA LEU A 328 -8.42 -13.98 17.67
C LEU A 328 -9.33 -13.48 18.80
N SER A 329 -10.28 -14.29 19.26
CA SER A 329 -11.15 -13.96 20.40
C SER A 329 -10.34 -13.77 21.69
N ASN A 330 -9.40 -14.66 21.99
CA ASN A 330 -8.50 -14.55 23.14
C ASN A 330 -7.55 -13.37 23.02
N PHE A 331 -7.09 -13.06 21.80
CA PHE A 331 -6.29 -11.88 21.53
C PHE A 331 -7.08 -10.59 21.84
N PHE A 332 -8.32 -10.46 21.36
CA PHE A 332 -9.19 -9.33 21.71
C PHE A 332 -9.43 -9.20 23.22
N LYS A 333 -9.70 -10.31 23.92
CA LYS A 333 -9.88 -10.31 25.39
C LYS A 333 -8.62 -9.83 26.11
N THR A 334 -7.44 -10.23 25.65
CA THR A 334 -6.15 -9.78 26.21
C THR A 334 -5.96 -8.28 26.01
N LEU A 335 -6.28 -7.77 24.81
CA LEU A 335 -6.21 -6.33 24.52
C LEU A 335 -7.23 -5.51 25.32
N ASP A 336 -8.39 -6.09 25.66
CA ASP A 336 -9.42 -5.47 26.51
C ASP A 336 -9.10 -5.54 28.02
N GLY A 337 -7.94 -6.09 28.41
CA GLY A 337 -7.57 -6.28 29.81
C GLY A 337 -8.39 -7.35 30.53
N ARG A 338 -9.14 -8.18 29.79
CA ARG A 338 -9.97 -9.28 30.33
C ARG A 338 -9.17 -10.56 30.56
N LEU A 339 -7.94 -10.63 30.04
CA LEU A 339 -6.96 -11.69 30.29
C LEU A 339 -5.59 -11.05 30.53
N THR A 340 -4.88 -11.45 31.58
CA THR A 340 -3.51 -11.00 31.85
C THR A 340 -2.50 -11.83 31.06
N TYR A 341 -1.59 -11.14 30.35
CA TYR A 341 -0.59 -11.74 29.46
C TYR A 341 0.38 -12.73 30.15
N GLN A 342 0.50 -12.68 31.48
CA GLN A 342 1.39 -13.54 32.27
C GLN A 342 1.05 -15.04 32.22
N ARG A 343 -0.11 -15.44 31.69
CA ARG A 343 -0.50 -16.86 31.60
C ARG A 343 -0.14 -17.57 30.29
N TYR A 344 0.41 -16.88 29.29
CA TYR A 344 0.59 -17.44 27.93
C TYR A 344 2.03 -17.81 27.55
N VAL A 345 3.02 -17.64 28.43
CA VAL A 345 4.45 -17.93 28.15
C VAL A 345 4.93 -19.22 28.86
N SER A 346 4.01 -20.07 29.29
CA SER A 346 4.35 -21.36 29.93
C SER A 346 3.34 -22.42 29.53
N SER A 347 3.54 -23.05 28.37
CA SER A 347 3.02 -24.36 27.99
C SER A 347 3.83 -24.88 26.82
#